data_AF-A0AA37SG69-F1
#
_entry.id   AF-A0AA37SG69-F1
#
_cell.length_a   1.000
_cell.length_b   1.000
_cell.length_c   1.000
_cell.angle_alpha   90.00
_cell.angle_beta   90.00
_cell.angle_gamma   90.00
#
_symmetry.space_group_name_H-M   'P 1'
#
loop_
_entity.id
_entity.type
_entity.pdbx_description
1 polymer ?
#
loop_
_entity_poly.entity_id
_entity_poly.type
_entity_poly.pdbx_seq_one_letter_code
_entity_poly.pdbx_strand_id
1 'polypeptide(L)'
;MPESALPIPPLFHTSPEDVRALCRSNTAGTVTAGMAAGFIQANLVILPKAYADDFAEFCRLNPKPCPLVGMSQPGEYDTPALGRNLDIRTDLPLYRVWRDGVLTDEV
;
A
#
# COMPACT_ATOMS: atom_id res chain seq x y z
N MET A 1 -31.58 3.52 -2.12
CA MET A 1 -31.06 2.33 -2.86
C MET A 1 -31.69 2.35 -4.24
N PRO A 2 -30.96 2.08 -5.33
CA PRO A 2 -29.84 1.13 -5.34
C PRO A 2 -28.62 1.58 -6.20
N GLU A 3 -27.40 1.31 -5.75
CA GLU A 3 -26.31 1.02 -6.68
C GLU A 3 -25.25 0.16 -6.00
N SER A 4 -25.42 -1.15 -6.15
CA SER A 4 -24.36 -2.08 -6.51
C SER A 4 -22.95 -1.81 -5.94
N ALA A 5 -22.80 -1.80 -4.62
CA ALA A 5 -21.60 -2.39 -4.06
C ALA A 5 -21.67 -3.88 -4.41
N LEU A 6 -20.97 -4.29 -5.47
CA LEU A 6 -20.75 -5.70 -5.78
C LEU A 6 -20.38 -6.40 -4.47
N PRO A 7 -20.96 -7.58 -4.16
CA PRO A 7 -20.63 -8.27 -2.93
C PRO A 7 -19.13 -8.52 -2.96
N ILE A 8 -18.38 -7.86 -2.07
CA ILE A 8 -16.96 -8.12 -1.92
C ILE A 8 -16.88 -9.62 -1.66
N PRO A 9 -16.32 -10.42 -2.59
CA PRO A 9 -16.19 -11.85 -2.34
C PRO A 9 -15.38 -11.99 -1.06
N PRO A 10 -15.78 -12.86 -0.12
CA PRO A 10 -15.02 -13.08 1.10
C PRO A 10 -13.66 -13.67 0.73
N LEU A 11 -12.65 -12.81 0.54
CA LEU A 11 -11.31 -13.20 0.09
C LEU A 11 -10.47 -13.74 1.24
N PHE A 12 -11.03 -14.54 2.14
CA PHE A 12 -10.32 -14.95 3.37
C PHE A 12 -9.07 -15.82 3.12
N HIS A 13 -8.82 -16.25 1.88
CA HIS A 13 -7.73 -17.16 1.52
C HIS A 13 -7.13 -16.87 0.12
N THR A 14 -6.97 -15.59 -0.23
CA THR A 14 -6.37 -15.21 -1.53
C THR A 14 -4.87 -14.98 -1.36
N SER A 15 -4.06 -15.31 -2.37
CA SER A 15 -2.61 -15.04 -2.30
C SER A 15 -2.35 -13.52 -2.33
N PRO A 16 -1.25 -13.01 -1.74
CA PRO A 16 -0.92 -11.59 -1.83
C PRO A 16 -0.84 -11.09 -3.28
N GLU A 17 -0.32 -11.91 -4.19
CA GLU A 17 -0.23 -11.63 -5.63
C GLU A 17 -1.63 -11.39 -6.23
N ASP A 18 -2.58 -12.26 -5.91
CA ASP A 18 -3.96 -12.16 -6.40
C ASP A 18 -4.67 -10.94 -5.81
N VAL A 19 -4.46 -10.63 -4.52
CA VAL A 19 -5.01 -9.40 -3.91
C VAL A 19 -4.46 -8.16 -4.60
N ARG A 20 -3.14 -8.09 -4.83
CA ARG A 20 -2.52 -6.98 -5.58
C ARG A 20 -3.04 -6.90 -7.01
N ALA A 21 -3.29 -8.04 -7.67
CA ALA A 21 -3.89 -8.08 -9.00
C ALA A 21 -5.31 -7.50 -9.00
N LEU A 22 -6.12 -7.80 -7.97
CA LEU A 22 -7.46 -7.22 -7.80
C LEU A 22 -7.42 -5.71 -7.55
N CYS A 23 -6.43 -5.21 -6.80
CA CYS A 23 -6.21 -3.77 -6.65
C CYS A 23 -5.89 -3.14 -8.01
N ARG A 24 -4.98 -3.74 -8.77
CA ARG A 24 -4.56 -3.26 -10.09
C ARG A 24 -5.70 -3.23 -11.11
N SER A 25 -6.66 -4.16 -11.02
CA SER A 25 -7.88 -4.16 -11.83
C SER A 25 -9.00 -3.30 -11.26
N ASN A 26 -8.77 -2.60 -10.13
CA ASN A 26 -9.73 -1.77 -9.42
C ASN A 26 -11.02 -2.52 -8.99
N THR A 27 -10.87 -3.81 -8.65
CA THR A 27 -11.99 -4.69 -8.25
C THR A 27 -11.91 -5.16 -6.80
N ALA A 28 -10.83 -4.82 -6.08
CA ALA A 28 -10.65 -5.16 -4.67
C ALA A 28 -11.61 -4.41 -3.71
N GLY A 29 -12.24 -3.31 -4.17
CA GLY A 29 -12.89 -2.35 -3.27
C GLY A 29 -11.84 -1.53 -2.50
N THR A 30 -12.21 -0.87 -1.41
CA THR A 30 -11.33 0.07 -0.67
C THR A 30 -10.65 -0.52 0.56
N VAL A 31 -10.99 -1.76 0.96
CA VAL A 31 -10.55 -2.35 2.22
C VAL A 31 -9.80 -3.66 1.95
N THR A 32 -8.60 -3.79 2.51
CA THR A 32 -7.75 -4.98 2.32
C THR A 32 -7.77 -5.96 3.49
N ALA A 33 -8.46 -5.61 4.58
CA ALA A 33 -8.47 -6.38 5.82
C ALA A 33 -8.95 -7.83 5.57
N GLY A 34 -8.11 -8.80 5.92
CA GLY A 34 -8.43 -10.22 5.83
C GLY A 34 -8.34 -10.84 4.43
N MET A 35 -7.95 -10.09 3.39
CA MET A 35 -7.86 -10.61 2.01
C MET A 35 -6.69 -11.58 1.77
N ALA A 36 -5.62 -11.46 2.55
CA ALA A 36 -4.41 -12.29 2.43
C ALA A 36 -3.97 -12.81 3.81
N ALA A 37 -4.83 -13.62 4.43
CA ALA A 37 -4.58 -14.16 5.76
C ALA A 37 -3.25 -14.94 5.82
N GLY A 38 -2.45 -14.70 6.86
CA GLY A 38 -1.13 -15.31 7.03
C GLY A 38 0.04 -14.51 6.44
N PHE A 39 -0.24 -13.39 5.76
CA PHE A 39 0.77 -12.49 5.23
C PHE A 39 0.76 -11.13 5.93
N ILE A 40 1.90 -10.44 5.89
CA ILE A 40 2.02 -9.09 6.44
C ILE A 40 1.31 -8.12 5.50
N GLN A 41 0.47 -7.26 6.08
CA GLN A 41 -0.04 -6.06 5.42
C GLN A 41 0.71 -4.85 5.99
N ALA A 42 1.11 -3.92 5.13
CA ALA A 42 1.93 -2.78 5.51
C ALA A 42 1.31 -1.45 5.04
N ASN A 43 1.66 -0.38 5.72
CA ASN A 43 1.37 0.98 5.29
C ASN A 43 2.41 1.43 4.26
N LEU A 44 2.01 2.31 3.34
CA LEU A 44 2.88 2.87 2.30
C LEU A 44 2.97 4.39 2.46
N VAL A 45 4.19 4.90 2.36
CA VAL A 45 4.49 6.33 2.27
C VAL A 45 5.53 6.51 1.15
N ILE A 46 5.21 7.35 0.16
CA ILE A 46 6.12 7.70 -0.94
C ILE A 46 6.47 9.17 -0.81
N LEU A 47 7.76 9.46 -0.72
CA LEU A 47 8.28 10.82 -0.53
C LEU A 47 9.31 11.16 -1.60
N PRO A 48 9.43 12.45 -1.98
CA PRO A 48 10.59 12.92 -2.72
C PRO A 48 11.90 12.57 -2.02
N LYS A 49 12.96 12.28 -2.79
CA LYS A 49 14.29 11.93 -2.25
C LYS A 49 14.79 12.90 -1.18
N ALA A 50 14.49 14.19 -1.33
CA ALA A 50 14.88 15.24 -0.40
C ALA A 50 14.40 15.02 1.05
N TYR A 51 13.35 14.21 1.27
CA TYR A 51 12.79 13.91 2.58
C TYR A 51 12.96 12.45 3.01
N ALA A 52 13.47 11.58 2.13
CA ALA A 52 13.48 10.14 2.36
C ALA A 52 14.42 9.75 3.52
N ASP A 53 15.62 10.32 3.56
CA ASP A 53 16.62 10.00 4.58
C ASP A 53 16.18 10.48 5.97
N ASP A 54 15.61 11.69 6.06
CA ASP A 54 15.04 12.24 7.30
C ASP A 54 13.88 11.39 7.82
N PHE A 55 13.00 10.92 6.92
CA PHE A 55 11.90 10.05 7.30
C PHE A 55 12.36 8.65 7.73
N ALA A 56 13.39 8.10 7.09
CA ALA A 56 14.00 6.84 7.49
C ALA A 56 14.60 6.94 8.90
N GLU A 57 15.31 8.05 9.19
CA GLU A 57 15.83 8.33 10.53
C GLU A 57 14.71 8.52 11.55
N PHE A 58 13.63 9.21 11.18
CA PHE A 58 12.44 9.33 12.02
C PHE A 58 11.85 7.96 12.37
N CYS A 59 11.72 7.05 11.40
CA CYS A 59 11.28 5.67 11.66
C CYS A 59 12.26 4.90 12.58
N ARG A 60 13.58 5.08 12.38
CA ARG A 60 14.62 4.44 13.21
C ARG A 60 14.59 4.91 14.66
N LEU A 61 14.30 6.20 14.89
CA LEU A 61 14.12 6.76 16.23
C LEU A 61 12.79 6.35 16.87
N ASN A 62 11.81 5.95 16.06
CA ASN A 62 10.47 5.59 16.48
C ASN A 62 10.06 4.16 16.03
N PRO A 63 10.80 3.10 16.40
CA PRO A 63 10.62 1.77 15.82
C PRO A 63 9.32 1.06 16.23
N LYS A 64 8.72 1.45 17.36
CA LYS A 64 7.43 0.92 17.83
C LYS A 64 6.25 1.46 17.02
N PRO A 65 6.06 2.79 16.88
CA PRO A 65 4.96 3.33 16.08
C PRO A 65 5.24 3.28 14.57
N CYS A 66 6.51 3.29 14.15
CA CYS A 66 6.91 3.32 12.74
C CYS A 66 7.87 2.16 12.40
N PRO A 67 7.41 0.90 12.47
CA PRO A 67 8.24 -0.24 12.09
C PRO A 67 8.47 -0.23 10.57
N LEU A 68 9.69 0.11 10.15
CA LEU A 68 10.05 0.11 8.73
C LEU A 68 10.22 -1.33 8.23
N VAL A 69 9.32 -1.75 7.33
CA VAL A 69 9.34 -3.11 6.74
C VAL A 69 10.23 -3.22 5.51
N GLY A 70 10.41 -2.13 4.77
CA GLY A 70 11.26 -2.07 3.57
C GLY A 70 11.28 -0.67 2.97
N MET A 71 12.26 -0.41 2.10
CA MET A 71 12.47 0.86 1.42
C MET A 71 13.01 0.57 0.01
N SER A 72 12.48 1.24 -1.02
CA SER A 72 13.01 1.18 -2.39
C SER A 72 14.11 2.22 -2.61
N GLN A 73 14.86 2.13 -3.71
CA GLN A 73 15.71 3.26 -4.12
C GLN A 73 14.85 4.36 -4.76
N PRO A 74 15.33 5.63 -4.76
CA PRO A 74 14.65 6.71 -5.45
C PRO A 74 14.40 6.39 -6.93
N GLY A 75 13.14 6.42 -7.35
CA GLY A 75 12.71 6.13 -8.71
C GLY A 75 12.31 4.67 -8.97
N GLU A 76 12.62 3.75 -8.04
CA GLU A 76 12.15 2.37 -8.10
C GLU A 76 10.73 2.26 -7.54
N TYR A 77 9.88 1.55 -8.29
CA TYR A 77 8.49 1.28 -7.92
C TYR A 77 8.26 -0.17 -7.49
N ASP A 78 9.22 -1.05 -7.74
CA ASP A 78 9.22 -2.42 -7.26
C ASP A 78 10.02 -2.53 -5.97
N THR A 79 9.64 -3.48 -5.13
CA THR A 79 10.40 -3.82 -3.92
C THR A 79 10.54 -5.34 -3.82
N PRO A 80 11.49 -5.95 -4.56
CA PRO A 80 11.61 -7.40 -4.68
C PRO A 80 11.76 -8.13 -3.34
N ALA A 81 12.32 -7.47 -2.33
CA ALA A 81 12.47 -8.02 -0.98
C ALA A 81 11.12 -8.19 -0.24
N LEU A 82 10.08 -7.44 -0.62
CA LEU A 82 8.76 -7.47 0.02
C LEU A 82 7.75 -8.37 -0.71
N GLY A 83 7.96 -8.62 -2.00
CA GLY A 83 7.07 -9.45 -2.79
C GLY A 83 7.48 -9.53 -4.25
N ARG A 84 7.06 -10.62 -4.90
CA ARG A 84 7.29 -10.79 -6.34
C ARG A 84 6.24 -10.01 -7.12
N ASN A 85 6.64 -9.42 -8.25
CA ASN A 85 5.73 -8.68 -9.14
C ASN A 85 4.89 -7.62 -8.40
N LEU A 86 5.55 -6.91 -7.48
CA LEU A 86 4.96 -5.85 -6.69
C LEU A 86 5.22 -4.51 -7.39
N ASP A 87 4.16 -3.74 -7.59
CA ASP A 87 4.23 -2.37 -8.11
C ASP A 87 3.50 -1.43 -7.15
N ILE A 88 4.25 -0.62 -6.39
CA ILE A 88 3.70 0.26 -5.37
C ILE A 88 2.77 1.34 -5.93
N ARG A 89 2.71 1.55 -7.25
CA ARG A 89 1.88 2.57 -7.90
C ARG A 89 0.45 2.10 -8.15
N THR A 90 0.21 0.80 -8.19
CA THR A 90 -1.11 0.23 -8.59
C THR A 90 -1.62 -0.88 -7.69
N ASP A 91 -0.78 -1.43 -6.82
CA ASP A 91 -1.11 -2.65 -6.09
C ASP A 91 -1.87 -2.38 -4.77
N LEU A 92 -2.17 -1.11 -4.49
CA LEU A 92 -3.05 -0.70 -3.40
C LEU A 92 -4.39 -0.24 -3.97
N PRO A 93 -5.50 -0.43 -3.22
CA PRO A 93 -6.83 -0.06 -3.70
C PRO A 93 -7.11 1.45 -3.70
N LEU A 94 -6.32 2.22 -2.95
CA LEU A 94 -6.51 3.66 -2.79
C LEU A 94 -5.20 4.32 -2.35
N TYR A 95 -4.90 5.46 -2.94
CA TYR A 95 -3.79 6.33 -2.58
C TYR A 95 -4.30 7.68 -2.10
N ARG A 96 -3.67 8.20 -1.05
CA ARG A 96 -3.91 9.57 -0.57
C ARG A 96 -2.79 10.48 -1.01
N VAL A 97 -3.13 11.52 -1.77
CA VAL A 97 -2.15 12.51 -2.25
C VAL A 97 -2.16 13.72 -1.34
N TRP A 98 -1.00 14.02 -0.76
CA TRP A 98 -0.81 15.14 0.16
C TRP A 98 0.04 16.23 -0.50
N ARG A 99 -0.38 17.49 -0.38
CA ARG A 99 0.38 18.67 -0.82
C ARG A 99 0.35 19.72 0.29
N ASP A 100 1.53 20.25 0.62
CA ASP A 100 1.70 21.25 1.68
C ASP A 100 1.04 20.85 3.02
N GLY A 101 1.08 19.55 3.34
CA GLY A 101 0.49 18.98 4.56
C GLY A 101 -1.03 18.81 4.53
N VAL A 102 -1.69 19.10 3.40
CA VAL A 102 -3.14 18.97 3.22
C VAL A 102 -3.45 17.80 2.28
N LEU A 103 -4.48 17.01 2.61
CA LEU A 103 -5.01 15.98 1.71
C LEU A 103 -5.70 16.65 0.53
N THR A 104 -5.17 16.45 -0.68
CA THR A 104 -5.69 17.09 -1.90
C THR A 104 -6.44 16.15 -2.83
N ASP A 105 -6.15 14.84 -2.77
CA ASP A 105 -6.74 13.86 -3.68
C ASP A 105 -6.78 12.44 -3.09
N GLU A 106 -7.70 11.63 -3.60
CA GLU A 106 -7.81 10.19 -3.35
C GLU A 106 -7.99 9.46 -4.69
N VAL A 107 -7.02 8.60 -5.06
CA VAL A 107 -6.94 7.94 -6.38
C VAL A 107 -6.76 6.44 -6.30
#